data_AF-A0A1W1D1D1-F1
#
_entry.id   AF-A0A1W1D1D1-F1
#
_cell.length_a   1.000
_cell.length_b   1.000
_cell.length_c   1.000
_cell.angle_alpha   90.00
_cell.angle_beta   90.00
_cell.angle_gamma   90.00
#
_symmetry.space_group_name_H-M   'P 1'
#
loop_
_entity.id
_entity.type
_entity.pdbx_description
1 polymer ?
#
loop_
_entity_poly.entity_id
_entity_poly.type
_entity_poly.pdbx_seq_one_letter_code
_entity_poly.pdbx_strand_id
1 'polypeptide(L)'
;MVDAGLKYKRYCSDRTRTIYTDENMIFNTRPKYKSKKIQKAYDCVLKAHDNAIKKARSGMKARTVDALTRDIIEKAGFGEFYVHSTGHGVGLDIHEMPYISKKSDTVIEDGMVYTIEPGIYIPNEFGIRIEDMVAMVDGRAKVL
;
A
#
# COMPACT_ATOMS: atom_id res chain seq x y z
N MET A 1 3.04 9.16 10.39
CA MET A 1 2.95 8.62 9.02
C MET A 1 3.42 9.71 8.08
N VAL A 2 4.31 9.39 7.16
CA VAL A 2 4.79 10.32 6.14
C VAL A 2 4.42 9.72 4.80
N ASP A 3 3.60 10.44 4.06
CA ASP A 3 3.24 10.15 2.69
C ASP A 3 3.79 11.29 1.83
N ALA A 4 4.68 10.95 0.91
CA ALA A 4 5.40 11.93 0.12
C ALA A 4 5.84 11.38 -1.23
N GLY A 5 5.65 12.22 -2.24
CA GLY A 5 6.11 12.01 -3.60
C GLY A 5 6.97 13.16 -4.10
N LEU A 6 7.65 12.96 -5.22
CA LEU A 6 8.32 14.03 -5.95
C LEU A 6 7.95 14.00 -7.43
N LYS A 7 8.03 15.17 -8.08
CA LYS A 7 7.88 15.28 -9.53
C LYS A 7 9.24 15.50 -10.17
N TYR A 8 9.69 14.56 -11.00
CA TYR A 8 10.96 14.63 -11.71
C TYR A 8 10.74 14.48 -13.22
N LYS A 9 11.23 15.43 -14.01
CA LYS A 9 11.06 15.47 -15.48
C LYS A 9 9.62 15.15 -15.93
N ARG A 10 8.64 15.74 -15.23
CA ARG A 10 7.18 15.58 -15.40
C ARG A 10 6.55 14.28 -14.88
N TYR A 11 7.32 13.30 -14.42
CA TYR A 11 6.79 12.08 -13.81
C TYR A 11 6.72 12.21 -12.28
N CYS A 12 5.70 11.60 -11.69
CA CYS A 12 5.49 11.55 -10.25
C CYS A 12 6.10 10.28 -9.64
N SER A 13 6.52 10.37 -8.39
CA SER A 13 6.72 9.22 -7.50
C SER A 13 5.74 9.31 -6.33
N ASP A 14 5.49 8.20 -5.65
CA ASP A 14 4.63 8.14 -4.47
C ASP A 14 5.09 7.08 -3.48
N ARG A 15 5.07 7.40 -2.18
CA ARG A 15 5.53 6.50 -1.12
C ARG A 15 5.09 6.99 0.27
N THR A 16 4.39 6.10 0.95
CA THR A 16 4.07 6.20 2.37
C THR A 16 4.94 5.28 3.25
N ARG A 17 5.44 5.82 4.36
CA ARG A 17 6.02 5.06 5.48
C ARG A 17 5.38 5.47 6.80
N THR A 18 4.99 4.47 7.60
CA THR A 18 4.61 4.68 8.99
C THR A 18 5.82 4.47 9.89
N ILE A 19 6.23 5.54 10.56
CA ILE A 19 7.45 5.58 11.36
C ILE A 19 7.05 5.70 12.84
N TYR A 20 7.72 4.94 13.70
CA TYR A 20 7.73 5.15 15.14
C TYR A 20 9.02 5.85 15.53
N THR A 21 8.92 6.82 16.42
CA THR A 21 10.07 7.54 16.97
C THR A 21 9.91 7.67 18.47
N ASP A 22 11.03 7.62 19.19
CA ASP A 22 11.09 7.90 20.62
C ASP A 22 11.35 9.39 20.86
N GLU A 23 11.47 9.77 22.14
CA GLU A 23 11.78 11.15 22.54
C GLU A 23 13.11 11.67 21.98
N ASN A 24 14.02 10.77 21.58
CA ASN A 24 15.33 11.09 21.03
C ASN A 24 15.34 11.16 19.49
N MET A 25 14.16 11.05 18.86
CA MET A 25 14.00 11.04 17.41
C MET A 25 14.78 9.92 16.70
N ILE A 26 14.97 8.77 17.37
CA ILE A 26 15.66 7.61 16.76
C ILE A 26 14.68 6.87 15.86
N PHE A 27 15.05 6.72 14.59
CA PHE A 27 14.25 6.04 13.58
C PHE A 27 14.72 4.59 13.37
N ASN A 28 13.78 3.64 13.50
CA ASN A 28 14.03 2.24 13.23
C ASN A 28 13.28 1.80 11.96
N THR A 29 13.95 1.03 11.10
CA THR A 29 13.35 0.44 9.88
C THR A 29 12.31 -0.63 10.19
N ARG A 30 12.30 -1.17 11.42
CA ARG A 30 11.28 -2.08 11.94
C ARG A 30 10.77 -1.55 13.27
N PRO A 31 9.71 -0.71 13.27
CA PRO A 31 9.21 -0.13 14.49
C PRO A 31 8.63 -1.20 15.42
N LYS A 32 8.96 -1.12 16.70
CA LYS A 32 8.33 -1.91 17.77
C LYS A 32 7.49 -0.97 18.63
N TYR A 33 6.18 -1.14 18.58
CA TYR A 33 5.23 -0.31 19.32
C TYR A 33 4.97 -0.93 20.69
N LYS A 34 4.93 -0.08 21.73
CA LYS A 34 4.53 -0.52 23.09
C LYS A 34 3.07 -1.00 23.12
N SER A 35 2.20 -0.39 22.32
CA SER A 35 0.80 -0.80 22.20
C SER A 35 0.67 -2.04 21.31
N LYS A 36 0.12 -3.13 21.89
CA LYS A 36 -0.19 -4.36 21.15
C LYS A 36 -1.18 -4.12 20.00
N LYS A 37 -2.12 -3.17 20.16
CA LYS A 37 -3.10 -2.82 19.12
C LYS A 37 -2.43 -2.17 17.91
N ILE A 38 -1.53 -1.20 18.16
CA ILE A 38 -0.76 -0.53 17.09
C ILE A 38 0.18 -1.53 16.42
N GLN A 39 0.89 -2.36 17.19
CA GLN A 39 1.76 -3.39 16.63
C GLN A 39 0.98 -4.36 15.73
N LYS A 40 -0.17 -4.88 16.20
CA LYS A 40 -1.01 -5.79 15.43
C LYS A 40 -1.50 -5.14 14.12
N ALA A 41 -1.91 -3.87 14.16
CA ALA A 41 -2.34 -3.14 12.98
C ALA A 41 -1.18 -2.91 12.01
N TYR A 42 0.01 -2.54 12.52
CA TYR A 42 1.22 -2.36 11.70
C TYR A 42 1.63 -3.65 10.99
N ASP A 43 1.73 -4.75 11.73
CA ASP A 43 2.11 -6.05 11.19
C ASP A 43 1.08 -6.54 10.16
N CYS A 44 -0.21 -6.23 10.39
CA CYS A 44 -1.29 -6.54 9.45
C CYS A 44 -1.14 -5.78 8.13
N VAL A 45 -0.92 -4.45 8.18
CA VAL A 45 -0.72 -3.62 6.99
C VAL A 45 0.52 -4.07 6.23
N LEU A 46 1.65 -4.29 6.93
CA LEU A 46 2.89 -4.76 6.31
C LEU A 46 2.70 -6.12 5.62
N LYS A 47 2.03 -7.06 6.30
CA LYS A 47 1.72 -8.37 5.73
C LYS A 47 0.82 -8.27 4.49
N ALA A 48 -0.19 -7.40 4.52
CA ALA A 48 -1.09 -7.17 3.40
C ALA A 48 -0.35 -6.59 2.19
N HIS A 49 0.46 -5.55 2.42
CA HIS A 49 1.33 -4.91 1.44
C HIS A 49 2.27 -5.92 0.77
N ASP A 50 3.07 -6.63 1.56
CA ASP A 50 4.06 -7.58 1.05
C ASP A 50 3.41 -8.77 0.32
N ASN A 51 2.23 -9.21 0.78
CA ASN A 51 1.47 -10.26 0.10
C ASN A 51 0.99 -9.80 -1.29
N ALA A 52 0.50 -8.57 -1.42
CA ALA A 52 0.06 -8.04 -2.70
C ALA A 52 1.21 -7.88 -3.68
N ILE A 53 2.35 -7.29 -3.26
CA ILE A 53 3.57 -7.20 -4.09
C ILE A 53 4.02 -8.60 -4.54
N LYS A 54 4.07 -9.56 -3.62
CA LYS A 54 4.54 -10.93 -3.92
C LYS A 54 3.62 -11.66 -4.90
N LYS A 55 2.31 -11.42 -4.87
CA LYS A 55 1.30 -12.21 -5.60
C LYS A 55 0.69 -11.51 -6.81
N ALA A 56 0.82 -10.20 -6.94
CA ALA A 56 0.36 -9.49 -8.14
C ALA A 56 1.05 -10.05 -9.39
N ARG A 57 0.25 -10.36 -10.40
CA ARG A 57 0.70 -10.89 -11.69
C ARG A 57 -0.02 -10.16 -12.81
N SER A 58 0.64 -10.06 -13.96
CA SER A 58 0.00 -9.57 -15.18
C SER A 58 -1.13 -10.53 -15.60
N GLY A 59 -2.18 -9.98 -16.19
CA GLY A 59 -3.44 -10.68 -16.46
C GLY A 59 -4.43 -10.71 -15.28
N MET A 60 -4.02 -10.33 -14.07
CA MET A 60 -4.96 -10.18 -12.95
C MET A 60 -5.84 -8.96 -13.15
N LYS A 61 -7.11 -9.04 -12.74
CA LYS A 61 -7.94 -7.85 -12.58
C LYS A 61 -7.47 -7.03 -11.38
N ALA A 62 -7.58 -5.71 -11.46
CA ALA A 62 -7.21 -4.79 -10.38
C ALA A 62 -7.97 -5.10 -9.08
N ARG A 63 -9.26 -5.47 -9.14
CA ARG A 63 -10.00 -5.95 -7.96
C ARG A 63 -9.43 -7.22 -7.32
N THR A 64 -8.80 -8.10 -8.11
CA THR A 64 -8.13 -9.29 -7.59
C THR A 64 -6.85 -8.90 -6.86
N VAL A 65 -6.13 -7.88 -7.34
CA VAL A 65 -4.97 -7.33 -6.63
C VAL A 65 -5.40 -6.62 -5.33
N ASP A 66 -6.52 -5.87 -5.32
CA ASP A 66 -7.07 -5.28 -4.10
C ASP A 66 -7.43 -6.34 -3.04
N ALA A 67 -8.05 -7.45 -3.46
CA ALA A 67 -8.38 -8.56 -2.58
C ALA A 67 -7.13 -9.19 -1.89
N LEU A 68 -5.95 -9.15 -2.53
CA LEU A 68 -4.71 -9.63 -1.92
C LEU A 68 -4.33 -8.86 -0.65
N THR A 69 -4.73 -7.59 -0.52
CA THR A 69 -4.55 -6.83 0.73
C THR A 69 -5.78 -6.92 1.61
N ARG A 70 -6.96 -6.66 1.02
CA ARG A 70 -8.22 -6.49 1.74
C ARG A 70 -8.59 -7.74 2.53
N ASP A 71 -8.47 -8.92 1.94
CA ASP A 71 -8.77 -10.19 2.61
C ASP A 71 -7.91 -10.41 3.86
N ILE A 72 -6.66 -9.96 3.86
CA ILE A 72 -5.75 -10.10 5.02
C ILE A 72 -6.19 -9.17 6.14
N ILE A 73 -6.54 -7.93 5.80
CA ILE A 73 -6.96 -6.90 6.76
C ILE A 73 -8.32 -7.23 7.37
N GLU A 74 -9.26 -7.70 6.55
CA GLU A 74 -10.58 -8.17 7.01
C GLU A 74 -10.46 -9.37 7.95
N LYS A 75 -9.68 -10.40 7.58
CA LYS A 75 -9.44 -11.58 8.44
C LYS A 75 -8.74 -11.23 9.75
N ALA A 76 -7.96 -10.15 9.80
CA ALA A 76 -7.30 -9.68 11.02
C ALA A 76 -8.26 -8.92 11.96
N GLY A 77 -9.48 -8.63 11.51
CA GLY A 77 -10.51 -7.89 12.26
C GLY A 77 -10.44 -6.38 12.06
N PHE A 78 -9.81 -5.89 10.98
CA PHE A 78 -9.64 -4.46 10.71
C PHE A 78 -10.37 -3.98 9.45
N GLY A 79 -11.26 -4.80 8.87
CA GLY A 79 -11.94 -4.52 7.60
C GLY A 79 -12.67 -3.18 7.54
N GLU A 80 -13.42 -2.84 8.59
CA GLU A 80 -14.18 -1.58 8.68
C GLU A 80 -13.27 -0.33 8.72
N PHE A 81 -11.99 -0.50 9.08
CA PHE A 81 -11.00 0.57 9.16
C PHE A 81 -10.16 0.71 7.89
N TYR A 82 -10.39 -0.14 6.87
CA TYR A 82 -9.71 -0.07 5.57
C TYR A 82 -10.62 0.55 4.49
N VAL A 83 -10.65 1.88 4.49
CA VAL A 83 -11.69 2.68 3.83
C VAL A 83 -11.37 3.15 2.41
N HIS A 84 -10.17 2.89 1.88
CA HIS A 84 -9.74 3.31 0.54
C HIS A 84 -9.39 2.13 -0.37
N SER A 85 -9.08 2.43 -1.63
CA SER A 85 -8.51 1.48 -2.59
C SER A 85 -7.11 1.05 -2.19
N THR A 86 -6.69 -0.13 -2.63
CA THR A 86 -5.31 -0.60 -2.44
C THR A 86 -4.26 0.23 -3.16
N GLY A 87 -4.63 1.00 -4.18
CA GLY A 87 -3.72 1.92 -4.84
C GLY A 87 -4.26 2.46 -6.15
N HIS A 88 -3.39 3.16 -6.89
CA HIS A 88 -3.68 3.83 -8.15
C HIS A 88 -2.46 3.84 -9.06
N GLY A 89 -2.67 4.13 -10.34
CA GLY A 89 -1.58 4.36 -11.29
C GLY A 89 -0.82 5.63 -10.95
N VAL A 90 0.47 5.66 -11.29
CA VAL A 90 1.35 6.81 -11.12
C VAL A 90 2.18 6.99 -12.38
N GLY A 91 2.17 8.20 -12.94
CA GLY A 91 2.85 8.53 -14.18
C GLY A 91 3.06 10.02 -14.33
N LEU A 92 2.37 10.63 -15.28
CA LEU A 92 2.41 12.10 -15.47
C LEU A 92 1.53 12.82 -14.43
N ASP A 93 0.48 12.13 -13.98
CA ASP A 93 -0.32 12.48 -12.82
C ASP A 93 0.07 11.60 -11.62
N ILE A 94 -0.18 12.12 -10.42
CA ILE A 94 0.00 11.37 -9.18
C ILE A 94 -1.10 10.30 -9.03
N HIS A 95 -2.32 10.58 -9.49
CA HIS A 95 -3.41 9.60 -9.51
C HIS A 95 -3.89 9.37 -10.95
N GLU A 96 -3.54 8.21 -11.52
CA GLU A 96 -3.99 7.78 -12.85
C GLU A 96 -4.42 6.31 -12.85
N MET A 97 -4.76 5.77 -14.03
CA MET A 97 -5.08 4.35 -14.17
C MET A 97 -3.79 3.50 -14.08
N PRO A 98 -3.84 2.26 -13.55
CA PRO A 98 -5.02 1.55 -13.06
C PRO A 98 -5.39 1.86 -11.60
N TYR A 99 -6.68 1.98 -11.30
CA TYR A 99 -7.15 2.00 -9.91
C TYR A 99 -7.24 0.59 -9.33
N ILE A 100 -6.47 0.30 -8.29
CA ILE A 100 -6.43 -0.99 -7.59
C ILE A 100 -7.52 -1.00 -6.51
N SER A 101 -8.76 -1.25 -6.92
CA SER A 101 -9.93 -1.22 -6.03
C SER A 101 -10.86 -2.40 -6.23
N LYS A 102 -11.68 -2.71 -5.21
CA LYS A 102 -12.71 -3.76 -5.26
C LYS A 102 -13.70 -3.65 -6.44
N LYS A 103 -13.82 -2.49 -7.07
CA LYS A 103 -14.74 -2.22 -8.19
C LYS A 103 -14.07 -2.25 -9.56
N SER A 104 -12.74 -2.36 -9.62
CA SER A 104 -12.00 -2.19 -10.86
C SER A 104 -11.84 -3.51 -11.62
N ASP A 105 -12.37 -3.55 -12.84
CA ASP A 105 -12.23 -4.68 -13.77
C ASP A 105 -11.03 -4.54 -14.72
N THR A 106 -10.24 -3.46 -14.61
CA THR A 106 -9.02 -3.25 -15.40
C THR A 106 -8.07 -4.43 -15.23
N VAL A 107 -7.55 -4.96 -16.34
CA VAL A 107 -6.53 -6.00 -16.35
C VAL A 107 -5.17 -5.33 -16.17
N ILE A 108 -4.38 -5.86 -15.23
CA ILE A 108 -3.02 -5.41 -14.98
C ILE A 108 -2.10 -6.01 -16.04
N GLU A 109 -1.31 -5.18 -16.71
CA GLU A 109 -0.41 -5.58 -17.79
C GLU A 109 1.04 -5.18 -17.48
N ASP A 110 2.00 -5.83 -18.13
CA ASP A 110 3.39 -5.43 -18.06
C ASP A 110 3.56 -3.99 -18.58
N GLY A 111 4.43 -3.21 -17.92
CA GLY A 111 4.64 -1.79 -18.17
C GLY A 111 3.76 -0.86 -17.33
N MET A 112 2.69 -1.34 -16.72
CA MET A 112 1.89 -0.53 -15.79
C MET A 112 2.68 -0.22 -14.51
N VAL A 113 2.54 1.03 -14.03
CA VAL A 113 3.13 1.50 -12.77
C VAL A 113 2.01 1.97 -11.85
N TYR A 114 1.96 1.46 -10.63
CA TYR A 114 0.92 1.77 -9.66
C TYR A 114 1.39 1.59 -8.21
N THR A 115 0.67 2.16 -7.26
CA THR A 115 0.91 2.01 -5.82
C THR A 115 0.26 0.74 -5.27
N ILE A 116 0.89 0.12 -4.28
CA ILE A 116 0.27 -0.83 -3.37
C ILE A 116 0.41 -0.23 -1.99
N GLU A 117 -0.69 0.29 -1.45
CA GLU A 117 -0.70 1.20 -0.30
C GLU A 117 -1.77 0.87 0.77
N PRO A 118 -1.96 -0.39 1.21
CA PRO A 118 -3.00 -0.69 2.19
C PRO A 118 -2.85 0.15 3.47
N GLY A 119 -3.99 0.51 4.07
CA GLY A 119 -4.01 1.33 5.28
C GLY A 119 -5.14 0.99 6.25
N ILE A 120 -4.88 1.16 7.54
CA ILE A 120 -5.84 1.01 8.63
C ILE A 120 -5.91 2.34 9.39
N TYR A 121 -7.11 2.89 9.54
CA TYR A 121 -7.37 4.14 10.27
C TYR A 121 -8.41 3.90 11.34
N ILE A 122 -7.98 3.92 12.60
CA ILE A 122 -8.87 3.79 13.75
C ILE A 122 -9.17 5.20 14.27
N PRO A 123 -10.43 5.66 14.17
CA PRO A 123 -10.80 7.02 14.54
C PRO A 123 -10.35 7.39 15.95
N ASN A 124 -9.81 8.59 16.10
CA ASN A 124 -9.32 9.13 17.38
C ASN A 124 -8.18 8.34 18.06
N GLU A 125 -7.58 7.37 17.37
CA GLU A 125 -6.47 6.57 17.92
C GLU A 125 -5.21 6.68 17.07
N PHE A 126 -5.22 6.11 15.86
CA PHE A 126 -4.04 6.09 14.99
C PHE A 126 -4.40 5.73 13.54
N GLY A 127 -3.48 6.05 12.63
CA GLY A 127 -3.48 5.60 11.24
C GLY A 127 -2.16 4.95 10.86
N ILE A 128 -2.22 3.88 10.09
CA ILE A 128 -1.06 3.17 9.55
C ILE A 128 -1.29 2.94 8.07
N ARG A 129 -0.36 3.40 7.24
CA ARG A 129 -0.26 3.07 5.82
C ARG A 129 1.19 2.75 5.47
N ILE A 130 1.36 1.78 4.59
CA ILE A 130 2.65 1.39 4.02
C ILE A 130 2.42 1.25 2.54
N GLU A 131 3.26 1.91 1.75
CA GLU A 131 3.06 2.02 0.32
C GLU A 131 4.36 1.89 -0.45
N ASP A 132 4.35 1.12 -1.51
CA ASP A 132 5.38 1.19 -2.52
C ASP A 132 4.77 1.30 -3.92
N MET A 133 5.38 2.14 -4.75
CA MET A 133 5.19 2.06 -6.19
C MET A 133 5.82 0.77 -6.72
N VAL A 134 5.09 0.11 -7.61
CA VAL A 134 5.54 -1.06 -8.33
C VAL A 134 5.40 -0.84 -9.84
N ALA A 135 6.35 -1.36 -10.59
CA ALA A 135 6.20 -1.59 -12.02
C ALA A 135 5.90 -3.07 -12.26
N MET A 136 4.97 -3.36 -13.16
CA MET A 136 4.76 -4.73 -13.65
C MET A 136 5.77 -5.04 -14.75
N VAL A 137 6.63 -6.03 -14.51
CA VAL A 137 7.72 -6.42 -15.40
C VAL A 137 7.79 -7.94 -15.44
N ASP A 138 7.80 -8.52 -16.64
CA ASP A 138 7.86 -9.97 -16.88
C ASP A 138 6.81 -10.75 -16.07
N GLY A 139 5.58 -10.22 -16.05
CA GLY A 139 4.46 -10.79 -15.34
C GLY A 139 4.47 -10.61 -13.82
N ARG A 140 5.39 -9.81 -13.24
CA ARG A 140 5.54 -9.66 -11.77
C ARG A 140 5.66 -8.20 -11.34
N ALA A 141 5.16 -7.91 -10.13
CA ALA A 141 5.38 -6.61 -9.51
C ALA A 141 6.84 -6.48 -9.04
N LYS A 142 7.49 -5.39 -9.45
CA LYS A 142 8.84 -4.99 -9.04
C LYS A 142 8.74 -3.63 -8.33
N VAL A 143 9.16 -3.58 -7.07
CA VAL A 143 9.24 -2.34 -6.29
C VAL A 143 10.27 -1.40 -6.92
N LEU A 144 9.92 -0.11 -6.98
CA LEU A 144 10.74 0.97 -7.54
C LEU A 144 11.53 1.75 -6.47
#